data_AF-A0A2V5KGU0-F1
#
_entry.id   AF-A0A2V5KGU0-F1
#
_cell.length_a   1.000
_cell.length_b   1.000
_cell.length_c   1.000
_cell.angle_alpha   90.00
_cell.angle_beta   90.00
_cell.angle_gamma   90.00
#
_symmetry.space_group_name_H-M   'P 1'
#
loop_
_entity.id
_entity.type
_entity.pdbx_description
1 polymer ?
#
loop_
_entity_poly.entity_id
_entity_poly.type
_entity_poly.pdbx_seq_one_letter_code
_entity_poly.pdbx_strand_id
1 'polypeptide(L)'
;PIFVHAKACQRYKATNEYPSEFRSGRVFRAYTSDHRIIEAKVANGTTPEVVIENLFGNPETAFVHARSVTHGCYTFAIERT
;
A
#
# COMPACT_ATOMS: atom_id res chain seq x y z
N PRO A 1 7.41 -14.63 13.55
CA PRO A 1 6.20 -14.41 14.40
C PRO A 1 5.44 -13.20 13.85
N ILE A 2 4.11 -13.22 13.88
CA ILE A 2 3.26 -12.07 13.52
C ILE A 2 2.71 -11.50 14.83
N PHE A 3 2.90 -10.21 15.05
CA PHE A 3 2.42 -9.52 16.25
C PHE A 3 1.21 -8.66 15.87
N VAL A 4 0.12 -8.82 16.61
CA VAL A 4 -1.10 -8.02 16.46
C VAL A 4 -1.45 -7.38 17.79
N HIS A 5 -2.12 -6.22 17.75
CA HIS A 5 -2.58 -5.59 18.98
C HIS A 5 -3.63 -6.48 19.66
N ALA A 6 -3.48 -6.69 20.97
CA ALA A 6 -4.41 -7.52 21.76
C ALA A 6 -5.81 -6.91 21.87
N LYS A 7 -5.91 -5.59 21.72
CA LYS A 7 -7.16 -4.84 21.67
C LYS A 7 -7.36 -4.25 20.29
N ALA A 8 -8.61 -4.00 19.93
CA ALA A 8 -8.94 -3.28 18.71
C ALA A 8 -8.17 -1.95 18.67
N CYS A 9 -7.53 -1.68 17.54
CA CYS A 9 -6.78 -0.46 17.30
C CYS A 9 -7.50 0.37 16.25
N GLN A 10 -7.54 1.68 16.45
CA GLN A 10 -8.09 2.58 15.45
C GLN A 10 -7.22 2.57 14.19
N ARG A 11 -7.87 2.59 13.02
CA ARG A 11 -7.20 2.76 11.74
C ARG A 11 -6.51 4.13 11.72
N TYR A 12 -5.45 4.24 10.91
CA TYR A 12 -4.80 5.52 10.63
C TYR A 12 -5.84 6.56 10.18
N LYS A 13 -5.82 7.75 10.81
CA LYS A 13 -6.91 8.73 10.71
C LYS A 13 -6.90 9.54 9.42
N ALA A 14 -5.71 9.85 8.88
CA ALA A 14 -5.61 10.62 7.65
C ALA A 14 -5.84 9.69 6.45
N THR A 15 -7.02 9.79 5.83
CA THR A 15 -7.43 8.93 4.70
C THR A 15 -7.11 9.53 3.34
N ASN A 16 -6.89 10.85 3.28
CA ASN A 16 -6.68 11.58 2.02
C ASN A 16 -5.21 11.98 1.82
N GLU A 17 -4.32 11.47 2.66
CA GLU A 17 -2.91 11.82 2.65
C GLU A 17 -2.06 10.56 2.82
N TYR A 18 -0.99 10.48 2.05
CA TYR A 18 -0.01 9.42 2.23
C TYR A 18 0.90 9.76 3.43
N PRO A 19 1.13 8.83 4.39
CA PRO A 19 1.93 9.11 5.58
C PRO A 19 3.34 9.61 5.25
N SER A 20 3.74 10.72 5.88
CA SER A 20 4.99 11.43 5.57
C SER A 20 6.25 10.57 5.81
N GLU A 21 6.19 9.68 6.79
CA GLU A 21 7.27 8.82 7.25
C GLU A 21 7.60 7.70 6.25
N PHE A 22 6.69 7.40 5.32
CA PHE A 22 6.83 6.27 4.39
C PHE A 22 7.00 6.70 2.93
N ARG A 23 7.36 7.97 2.67
CA ARG A 23 7.41 8.50 1.29
C ARG A 23 8.54 7.92 0.44
N SER A 24 9.58 7.35 1.04
CA SER A 24 10.75 6.81 0.33
C SER A 24 10.92 5.30 0.54
N GLY A 25 11.65 4.67 -0.40
CA GLY A 25 12.03 3.26 -0.31
C GLY A 25 10.84 2.30 -0.37
N ARG A 26 9.79 2.66 -1.12
CA ARG A 26 8.57 1.86 -1.25
C ARG A 26 8.47 1.16 -2.60
N VAL A 27 7.91 -0.04 -2.55
CA VAL A 27 7.29 -0.71 -3.69
C VAL A 27 5.81 -0.89 -3.39
N PHE A 28 4.97 -0.53 -4.35
CA PHE A 28 3.52 -0.72 -4.29
C PHE A 28 3.14 -1.97 -5.06
N ARG A 29 2.23 -2.77 -4.51
CA ARG A 29 1.75 -4.00 -5.14
C ARG A 29 0.23 -4.04 -5.11
N ALA A 30 -0.37 -4.11 -6.28
CA ALA A 30 -1.81 -4.21 -6.46
C ALA A 30 -2.28 -5.66 -6.33
N TYR A 31 -3.46 -5.82 -5.73
CA TYR A 31 -4.09 -7.11 -5.50
C TYR A 31 -5.55 -7.09 -5.93
N THR A 32 -6.03 -8.23 -6.40
CA THR A 32 -7.45 -8.53 -6.58
C THR A 32 -8.13 -8.79 -5.23
N SER A 33 -9.46 -8.88 -5.22
CA SER A 33 -10.25 -9.22 -4.02
C SER A 33 -9.97 -10.63 -3.49
N ASP A 34 -9.60 -11.58 -4.36
CA ASP A 34 -9.14 -12.93 -4.01
C ASP A 34 -7.63 -12.99 -3.69
N HIS A 35 -7.00 -11.83 -3.43
CA HIS A 35 -5.61 -11.69 -2.97
C HIS A 35 -4.55 -12.16 -3.98
N ARG A 36 -4.85 -12.17 -5.28
CA ARG A 36 -3.87 -12.42 -6.35
C ARG A 36 -3.14 -11.13 -6.70
N ILE A 37 -1.86 -11.25 -7.01
CA ILE A 37 -1.04 -10.10 -7.42
C ILE A 37 -1.40 -9.73 -8.86
N ILE A 38 -1.73 -8.46 -9.08
CA ILE A 38 -1.99 -7.90 -10.41
C ILE A 38 -0.70 -7.29 -10.97
N GLU A 39 -0.13 -6.34 -10.22
CA GLU A 39 1.01 -5.54 -10.66
C GLU A 39 1.82 -5.07 -9.46
N ALA A 40 3.09 -4.70 -9.68
CA ALA A 40 3.91 -4.01 -8.69
C ALA A 40 4.75 -2.89 -9.34
N LYS A 41 4.88 -1.76 -8.65
CA LYS A 41 5.68 -0.61 -9.09
C LYS A 41 6.52 -0.04 -7.95
N VAL A 42 7.78 0.26 -8.23
CA VAL A 42 8.66 0.98 -7.29
C VAL A 42 8.37 2.47 -7.38
N ALA A 43 8.30 3.15 -6.24
CA ALA A 43 8.18 4.61 -6.17
C ALA A 43 9.53 5.30 -6.42
N ASN A 44 10.10 5.12 -7.61
CA ASN A 44 11.42 5.62 -8.01
C ASN A 44 11.41 7.14 -8.26
N GLY A 45 11.35 7.95 -7.19
CA GLY A 45 11.35 9.41 -7.30
C GLY A 45 10.01 10.03 -7.71
N THR A 46 9.02 9.20 -8.05
CA THR A 46 7.61 9.61 -8.22
C THR A 46 6.93 9.74 -6.86
N THR A 47 5.98 10.65 -6.74
CA THR A 47 5.09 10.74 -5.58
C THR A 47 4.31 9.43 -5.40
N PRO A 48 4.28 8.85 -4.19
CA PRO A 48 3.50 7.65 -3.87
C PRO A 48 2.08 7.68 -4.44
N GLU A 49 1.42 8.82 -4.31
CA GLU A 49 0.03 9.06 -4.70
C GLU A 49 -0.20 8.74 -6.19
N VAL A 50 0.67 9.23 -7.09
CA VAL A 50 0.56 8.98 -8.53
C VAL A 50 0.73 7.49 -8.86
N VAL A 51 1.64 6.80 -8.17
CA VAL A 51 1.84 5.36 -8.41
C VAL A 51 0.62 4.57 -7.94
N ILE A 52 0.08 4.93 -6.79
CA ILE A 52 -1.12 4.31 -6.20
C ILE A 52 -2.34 4.55 -7.10
N GLU A 53 -2.57 5.77 -7.56
CA GLU A 53 -3.65 6.12 -8.49
C GLU A 53 -3.57 5.31 -9.78
N ASN A 54 -2.39 5.20 -10.38
CA ASN A 54 -2.19 4.39 -11.58
C ASN A 54 -2.50 2.90 -11.37
N LEU A 55 -2.12 2.33 -10.23
CA LEU A 55 -2.43 0.93 -9.89
C LEU A 55 -3.93 0.72 -9.67
N PHE A 56 -4.60 1.68 -9.05
CA PHE A 56 -6.05 1.69 -8.93
C PHE A 56 -6.75 1.95 -10.28
N GLY A 57 -6.08 2.54 -11.27
CA GLY A 57 -6.62 2.67 -12.63
C GLY A 57 -7.09 1.34 -13.24
N ASN A 58 -6.56 0.19 -12.78
CA ASN A 58 -7.14 -1.11 -13.07
C ASN A 58 -8.35 -1.39 -12.15
N PRO A 59 -9.57 -1.58 -12.70
CA PRO A 59 -10.77 -1.86 -11.91
C PRO A 59 -10.71 -3.17 -11.11
N GLU A 60 -9.87 -4.13 -11.48
CA GLU A 60 -9.66 -5.36 -10.71
C GLU A 60 -8.83 -5.15 -9.44
N THR A 61 -8.12 -4.01 -9.32
CA THR A 61 -7.35 -3.68 -8.12
C THR A 61 -8.30 -3.37 -6.96
N ALA A 62 -8.42 -4.32 -6.04
CA ALA A 62 -9.19 -4.18 -4.82
C ALA A 62 -8.44 -3.39 -3.74
N PHE A 63 -7.13 -3.62 -3.60
CA PHE A 63 -6.27 -2.91 -2.66
C PHE A 63 -4.81 -2.90 -3.12
N VAL A 64 -4.01 -2.00 -2.54
CA VAL A 64 -2.58 -1.87 -2.80
C VAL A 64 -1.80 -1.99 -1.51
N HIS A 65 -0.76 -2.82 -1.48
CA HIS A 65 0.19 -2.85 -0.37
C HIS A 65 1.36 -1.90 -0.61
N ALA A 66 1.67 -1.09 0.40
CA ALA A 66 2.98 -0.46 0.54
C ALA A 66 3.95 -1.47 1.18
N ARG A 67 5.09 -1.70 0.53
CA ARG A 67 6.14 -2.62 0.99
C ARG A 67 7.51 -1.96 0.93
N SER A 68 8.45 -2.48 1.73
CA SER A 68 9.86 -2.09 1.64
C SER A 68 10.46 -2.50 0.29
N VAL A 69 11.15 -1.57 -0.38
CA VAL A 69 11.85 -1.86 -1.64
C VAL A 69 12.99 -2.85 -1.46
N THR A 70 13.61 -2.92 -0.27
CA THR A 70 14.77 -3.78 -0.03
C THR A 70 14.36 -5.23 0.21
N HIS A 71 13.61 -5.48 1.27
CA HIS A 71 13.27 -6.83 1.73
C HIS A 71 11.83 -7.25 1.38
N GLY A 72 11.03 -6.38 0.75
CA GLY A 72 9.64 -6.68 0.40
C GLY A 72 8.68 -6.75 1.60
N CYS A 73 9.14 -6.41 2.80
CA CYS A 73 8.34 -6.43 4.03
C CYS A 73 7.09 -5.57 3.90
N TYR A 74 5.97 -6.07 4.39
CA TYR A 74 4.71 -5.33 4.47
C TYR A 74 4.85 -4.10 5.37
N THR A 75 4.24 -2.98 4.99
CA THR A 75 4.15 -1.76 5.80
C THR A 75 2.69 -1.45 6.14
N PHE A 76 1.85 -1.21 5.14
CA PHE A 76 0.41 -1.02 5.30
C PHE A 76 -0.35 -1.29 3.99
N ALA A 77 -1.67 -1.46 4.09
CA ALA A 77 -2.59 -1.57 2.97
C ALA A 77 -3.29 -0.23 2.71
N ILE A 78 -3.52 0.04 1.44
CA ILE A 78 -4.25 1.20 0.92
C ILE A 78 -5.49 0.64 0.22
N GLU A 79 -6.65 1.18 0.59
CA GLU A 79 -7.96 0.79 0.09
C GLU A 79 -8.67 2.04 -0.43
N ARG A 80 -9.58 1.85 -1.38
CA ARG A 80 -10.52 2.91 -1.79
C ARG A 80 -11.62 3.04 -0.73
N THR A 81 -11.96 4.26 -0.35
CA THR A 81 -13.18 4.58 0.40
C THR A 81 -14.40 4.57 -0.50
#